data_AF-A0A958BZU8-F1
#
_entry.id   AF-A0A958BZU8-F1
#
_cell.length_a   1.000
_cell.length_b   1.000
_cell.length_c   1.000
_cell.angle_alpha   90.00
_cell.angle_beta   90.00
_cell.angle_gamma   90.00
#
_symmetry.space_group_name_H-M   'P 1'
#
loop_
_entity.id
_entity.type
_entity.pdbx_description
1 polymer ?
#
loop_
_entity_poly.entity_id
_entity_poly.type
_entity_poly.pdbx_seq_one_letter_code
_entity_poly.pdbx_strand_id
1 'polypeptide(L)'
;DALSAALELPQWVFPVAGLCVGWPADAGRISLRLPLEVTVHTNRYDDSAMIEQVADYDRRREAVEKTPPDRQRLVEQFGVSDDYGWSENRTRQYTVPARPDFGRYIRGQGFDLA
;
A
#
# COMPACT_ATOMS: atom_id res chain seq x y z
N ASP A 1 -15.87 -5.20 11.78
CA ASP A 1 -16.76 -5.48 12.94
C ASP A 1 -16.91 -4.25 13.83
N ALA A 2 -15.91 -3.88 14.63
CA ALA A 2 -16.02 -2.76 15.59
C ALA A 2 -16.42 -1.42 14.95
N LEU A 3 -15.82 -1.05 13.81
CA LEU A 3 -16.17 0.19 13.10
C LEU A 3 -17.61 0.17 12.58
N SER A 4 -18.07 -0.98 12.06
CA SER A 4 -19.42 -1.14 11.54
C SER A 4 -20.46 -1.02 12.66
N ALA A 5 -20.16 -1.62 13.82
CA ALA A 5 -20.99 -1.50 15.01
C ALA A 5 -21.05 -0.05 15.53
N ALA A 6 -19.91 0.64 15.56
CA ALA A 6 -19.84 2.04 16.01
C ALA A 6 -20.60 3.01 15.10
N LEU A 7 -20.73 2.69 13.80
CA LEU A 7 -21.46 3.49 12.82
C LEU A 7 -22.89 2.97 12.56
N GLU A 8 -23.32 1.95 13.31
CA GLU A 8 -24.63 1.30 13.15
C GLU A 8 -24.93 0.91 11.68
N LEU A 9 -23.91 0.41 10.97
CA LEU A 9 -24.07 0.03 9.57
C LEU A 9 -25.05 -1.14 9.44
N PRO A 10 -26.08 -1.03 8.59
CA PRO A 10 -27.01 -2.13 8.37
C PRO A 10 -26.35 -3.26 7.58
N GLN A 11 -27.04 -4.39 7.49
CA GLN A 11 -26.68 -5.46 6.56
C GLN A 11 -26.48 -4.90 5.15
N TRP A 12 -25.56 -5.50 4.39
CA TRP A 12 -25.20 -5.09 3.03
C TRP A 12 -24.49 -3.73 2.93
N VAL A 13 -23.96 -3.21 4.05
CA VAL A 13 -23.13 -2.01 4.07
C VAL A 13 -21.83 -2.29 4.82
N PHE A 14 -20.69 -2.02 4.19
CA PHE A 14 -19.37 -2.14 4.83
C PHE A 14 -18.48 -0.93 4.50
N PRO A 15 -17.60 -0.52 5.43
CA PRO A 15 -16.71 0.60 5.22
C PRO A 15 -15.50 0.18 4.36
N VAL A 16 -15.17 0.99 3.37
CA VAL A 16 -14.00 0.79 2.49
C VAL A 16 -12.80 1.59 3.00
N ALA A 17 -12.98 2.91 3.15
CA ALA A 17 -11.97 3.84 3.62
C ALA A 17 -12.62 5.04 4.32
N GLY A 18 -11.88 5.65 5.25
CA GLY A 18 -12.21 6.97 5.78
C GLY A 18 -11.42 8.06 5.05
N LEU A 19 -11.98 9.26 4.99
CA LEU A 19 -11.33 10.44 4.42
C LEU A 19 -11.26 11.54 5.49
N CYS A 20 -10.04 11.91 5.88
CA CYS A 20 -9.82 13.04 6.79
C CYS A 20 -9.85 14.34 5.97
N VAL A 21 -10.66 15.31 6.40
CA VAL A 21 -10.76 16.63 5.79
C VAL A 21 -10.61 17.69 6.88
N GLY A 22 -9.77 18.71 6.63
CA GLY A 22 -9.48 19.77 7.59
C GLY A 22 -8.38 20.69 7.10
N TRP A 23 -7.93 21.59 7.98
CA TRP A 23 -6.82 22.50 7.69
C TRP A 23 -5.46 21.81 7.94
N PRO A 24 -4.53 21.83 6.98
CA PRO A 24 -3.23 21.20 7.16
C PRO A 24 -2.39 21.98 8.18
N ALA A 25 -1.76 21.26 9.11
CA ALA A 25 -0.76 21.82 10.01
C ALA A 25 0.62 21.97 9.35
N ASP A 26 0.88 21.19 8.29
CA ASP A 26 2.14 21.15 7.55
C ASP A 26 1.90 21.20 6.03
N ALA A 27 2.87 21.69 5.26
CA ALA A 27 2.76 21.78 3.79
C ALA A 27 2.66 20.43 3.06
N GLY A 28 2.93 19.32 3.75
CA GLY A 28 2.98 17.98 3.16
C GLY A 28 4.20 17.75 2.28
N ARG A 29 4.28 16.58 1.63
CA ARG A 29 5.37 16.22 0.72
C ARG A 29 4.83 15.55 -0.52
N ILE A 30 5.46 15.81 -1.66
CA ILE A 30 5.15 15.13 -2.91
C ILE A 30 5.78 13.75 -2.87
N SER A 31 4.96 12.71 -2.93
CA SER A 31 5.45 11.33 -3.06
C SER A 31 5.60 10.99 -4.53
N LEU A 32 6.78 10.53 -4.95
CA LEU A 32 6.99 10.02 -6.29
C LEU A 32 6.02 8.86 -6.60
N ARG A 33 5.70 8.71 -7.88
CA ARG A 33 4.84 7.65 -8.41
C ARG A 33 5.67 6.75 -9.31
N LEU A 34 5.20 5.51 -9.47
CA LEU A 34 5.76 4.60 -10.46
C LEU A 34 5.78 5.29 -11.83
N PRO A 35 6.82 5.02 -12.64
CA PRO A 35 6.89 5.53 -14.01
C PRO A 35 5.70 5.04 -14.83
N LEU A 36 5.27 5.82 -15.83
CA LEU A 36 4.11 5.48 -16.65
C LEU A 36 4.36 4.18 -17.42
N GLU A 37 5.60 3.92 -17.80
CA GLU A 37 6.03 2.71 -18.50
C GLU A 37 5.74 1.41 -17.71
N VAL A 38 5.60 1.50 -16.38
CA VAL A 38 5.21 0.38 -15.50
C VAL A 38 3.70 0.26 -15.31
N THR A 39 2.95 1.33 -15.53
CA THR A 39 1.52 1.39 -15.15
C THR A 39 0.56 1.57 -16.33
N VAL A 40 1.07 2.06 -17.46
CA VAL A 40 0.32 2.32 -18.69
C VAL A 40 0.83 1.35 -19.74
N HIS A 41 -0.03 0.40 -20.11
CA HIS A 41 0.25 -0.56 -21.17
C HIS A 41 -0.65 -0.28 -22.37
N THR A 42 -0.09 -0.38 -23.58
CA THR A 42 -0.84 -0.13 -24.81
C THR A 42 -1.22 -1.46 -25.46
N ASN A 43 -2.52 -1.66 -25.73
CA ASN A 43 -3.13 -2.85 -26.33
C ASN A 43 -3.12 -4.13 -25.48
N ARG A 44 -2.03 -4.42 -24.77
CA ARG A 44 -1.86 -5.61 -23.92
C ARG A 44 -1.04 -5.28 -22.69
N TYR A 45 -1.23 -6.06 -21.63
CA TYR A 45 -0.31 -6.06 -20.51
C TYR A 45 1.10 -6.44 -20.98
N ASP A 46 2.09 -5.69 -20.54
CA ASP A 46 3.51 -5.88 -20.89
C ASP A 46 4.36 -5.47 -19.70
N ASP A 47 4.96 -6.46 -19.03
CA ASP A 47 5.85 -6.29 -17.89
C ASP A 47 7.30 -6.68 -18.22
N SER A 48 7.64 -6.81 -19.51
CA SER A 48 8.96 -7.28 -19.96
C SER A 48 10.11 -6.43 -19.42
N ALA A 49 9.89 -5.13 -19.21
CA ALA A 49 10.86 -4.18 -18.63
C ALA A 49 10.56 -3.80 -17.17
N MET A 50 9.53 -4.38 -16.54
CA MET A 50 9.02 -3.93 -15.24
C MET A 50 10.10 -3.98 -14.15
N ILE A 51 10.88 -5.07 -14.06
CA ILE A 51 11.89 -5.24 -13.02
C ILE A 51 12.97 -4.15 -13.11
N GLU A 52 13.45 -3.86 -14.32
CA GLU A 52 14.45 -2.82 -14.55
C GLU A 52 13.90 -1.42 -14.23
N GLN A 53 12.68 -1.12 -14.71
CA GLN A 53 12.03 0.17 -14.49
C GLN A 53 11.68 0.42 -13.01
N VAL A 54 11.30 -0.61 -12.26
CA VAL A 54 11.08 -0.54 -10.81
C VAL A 54 12.40 -0.33 -10.07
N ALA A 55 13.48 -1.00 -10.47
CA ALA A 55 14.80 -0.77 -9.88
C ALA A 55 15.32 0.66 -10.13
N ASP A 56 15.13 1.20 -11.33
CA ASP A 56 15.40 2.62 -11.63
C ASP A 56 14.54 3.56 -10.80
N TYR A 57 13.27 3.23 -10.62
CA TYR A 57 12.36 4.00 -9.77
C TYR A 57 12.81 4.00 -8.30
N ASP A 58 13.22 2.85 -7.77
CA ASP A 58 13.74 2.75 -6.40
C ASP A 58 14.97 3.63 -6.19
N ARG A 59 15.94 3.55 -7.11
CA ARG A 59 17.14 4.40 -7.07
C ARG A 59 16.77 5.89 -7.09
N ARG A 60 15.88 6.30 -7.99
CA ARG A 60 15.42 7.71 -8.08
C ARG A 60 14.70 8.16 -6.82
N ARG A 61 13.88 7.29 -6.22
CA ARG A 61 13.13 7.62 -5.01
C ARG A 61 14.04 7.80 -3.81
N GLU A 62 14.96 6.86 -3.57
CA GLU A 62 15.90 6.93 -2.45
C GLU A 62 16.92 8.07 -2.61
N ALA A 63 17.23 8.48 -3.85
CA ALA A 63 18.06 9.66 -4.10
C ALA A 63 17.36 10.99 -3.72
N VAL A 64 16.03 11.05 -3.74
CA VAL A 64 15.26 12.25 -3.33
C VAL A 64 15.11 12.31 -1.81
N GLU A 65 14.71 11.20 -1.19
CA GLU A 65 14.59 11.09 0.26
C GLU A 65 14.86 9.64 0.66
N LYS A 66 16.01 9.40 1.30
CA LYS A 66 16.34 8.06 1.82
C LYS A 66 15.35 7.68 2.93
N THR A 67 14.84 6.46 2.89
CA THR A 67 13.97 5.97 3.97
C THR A 67 14.80 5.70 5.23
N PRO A 68 14.59 6.44 6.34
CA PRO A 68 15.38 6.26 7.54
C PRO A 68 15.04 4.91 8.23
N PRO A 69 15.97 4.33 9.02
CA PRO A 69 15.81 3.00 9.62
C PRO A 69 14.52 2.82 10.44
N ASP A 70 14.11 3.86 11.17
CA ASP A 70 12.90 3.88 12.01
C ASP A 70 11.59 3.86 11.20
N ARG A 71 11.65 4.19 9.90
CA ARG A 71 10.51 4.14 8.98
C ARG A 71 10.48 2.88 8.12
N GLN A 72 11.44 1.98 8.27
CA GLN A 72 11.44 0.69 7.57
C GLN A 72 10.41 -0.27 8.22
N ARG A 73 9.71 -1.03 7.38
CA ARG A 73 8.73 -2.03 7.84
C ARG A 73 9.43 -3.28 8.36
N LEU A 74 8.83 -3.88 9.40
CA LEU A 74 9.17 -5.22 9.90
C LEU A 74 10.68 -5.39 10.17
N VAL A 75 11.33 -4.37 10.74
CA VAL A 75 12.77 -4.38 11.04
C VAL A 75 13.13 -5.52 12.00
N GLU A 76 12.26 -5.89 12.93
CA GLU A 76 12.49 -7.03 13.83
C GLU A 76 12.65 -8.37 13.07
N GLN A 77 12.00 -8.51 11.91
CA GLN A 77 12.04 -9.75 11.12
C GLN A 77 13.15 -9.73 10.05
N PHE A 78 13.40 -8.58 9.42
CA PHE A 78 14.28 -8.47 8.24
C PHE A 78 15.54 -7.65 8.49
N GLY A 79 15.70 -7.07 9.67
CA GLY A 79 16.74 -6.10 9.96
C GLY A 79 16.55 -4.77 9.23
N VAL A 80 17.50 -3.87 9.44
CA VAL A 80 17.63 -2.61 8.69
C VAL A 80 18.34 -2.92 7.36
N SER A 81 17.77 -2.45 6.25
CA SER A 81 18.41 -2.52 4.94
C SER A 81 18.99 -1.16 4.55
N ASP A 82 20.20 -1.14 4.01
CA ASP A 82 20.78 0.07 3.42
C ASP A 82 20.14 0.44 2.08
N ASP A 83 19.64 -0.56 1.36
CA ASP A 83 18.97 -0.48 0.05
C ASP A 83 17.45 -0.64 0.22
N TYR A 84 16.81 0.30 0.91
CA TYR A 84 15.39 0.23 1.27
C TYR A 84 14.47 1.00 0.30
N GLY A 85 14.41 0.54 -0.95
CA GLY A 85 13.55 1.14 -1.98
C GLY A 85 12.03 0.97 -1.76
N TRP A 86 11.23 1.46 -2.70
CA TRP A 86 9.79 1.18 -2.74
C TRP A 86 9.51 -0.32 -2.89
N SER A 87 10.24 -1.03 -3.74
CA SER A 87 10.01 -2.48 -3.94
C SER A 87 10.20 -3.26 -2.64
N GLU A 88 11.30 -3.05 -1.92
CA GLU A 88 11.57 -3.69 -0.62
C GLU A 88 10.50 -3.33 0.43
N ASN A 89 10.07 -2.05 0.47
CA ASN A 89 8.97 -1.65 1.34
C ASN A 89 7.67 -2.44 1.05
N ARG A 90 7.34 -2.66 -0.23
CA ARG A 90 6.16 -3.43 -0.64
C ARG A 90 6.33 -4.92 -0.36
N THR A 91 7.50 -5.50 -0.66
CA THR A 91 7.82 -6.90 -0.34
C THR A 91 7.57 -7.19 1.14
N ARG A 92 8.12 -6.36 2.03
CA ARG A 92 7.88 -6.51 3.48
C ARG A 92 6.42 -6.30 3.84
N GLN A 93 5.74 -5.32 3.24
CA GLN A 93 4.31 -5.08 3.50
C GLN A 93 3.45 -6.30 3.15
N TYR A 94 3.74 -6.97 2.03
CA TYR A 94 2.93 -8.10 1.54
C TYR A 94 3.41 -9.47 2.03
N THR A 95 4.49 -9.54 2.82
CA THR A 95 4.90 -10.81 3.45
C THR A 95 3.96 -11.25 4.57
N VAL A 96 3.28 -10.31 5.23
CA VAL A 96 2.31 -10.59 6.30
C VAL A 96 0.90 -10.25 5.82
N PRO A 97 -0.08 -11.17 5.89
CA PRO A 97 -1.46 -10.87 5.56
C PRO A 97 -2.01 -9.75 6.47
N ALA A 98 -2.35 -8.60 5.88
CA ALA A 98 -2.78 -7.43 6.67
C ALA A 98 -4.22 -7.52 7.21
N ARG A 99 -5.11 -8.29 6.56
CA ARG A 99 -6.53 -8.45 6.94
C ARG A 99 -7.03 -9.89 6.71
N PRO A 100 -6.46 -10.88 7.42
CA PRO A 100 -6.78 -12.30 7.19
C PRO A 100 -8.25 -12.66 7.48
N ASP A 101 -8.95 -11.86 8.27
CA ASP A 101 -10.34 -12.02 8.68
C ASP A 101 -11.35 -11.27 7.78
N PHE A 102 -10.88 -10.48 6.81
CA PHE A 102 -11.75 -9.63 5.98
C PHE A 102 -12.84 -10.43 5.24
N GLY A 103 -12.49 -11.60 4.69
CA GLY A 103 -13.46 -12.45 3.99
C GLY A 103 -14.54 -13.03 4.92
N ARG A 104 -14.24 -13.23 6.21
CA ARG A 104 -15.24 -13.64 7.22
C ARG A 104 -16.16 -12.46 7.53
N TYR A 105 -15.60 -11.29 7.74
CA TYR A 105 -16.34 -10.06 8.00
C TYR A 105 -17.34 -9.76 6.88
N ILE A 106 -16.89 -9.77 5.63
CA ILE A 106 -17.71 -9.44 4.45
C ILE A 106 -18.90 -10.41 4.30
N ARG A 107 -18.70 -11.72 4.49
CA ARG A 107 -19.80 -12.70 4.53
C ARG A 107 -20.77 -12.45 5.69
N GLY A 108 -20.27 -12.03 6.85
CA GLY A 108 -21.12 -11.63 7.99
C GLY A 108 -21.97 -10.38 7.72
N GLN A 109 -21.58 -9.54 6.75
CA GLN A 109 -22.37 -8.41 6.26
C GLN A 109 -23.36 -8.81 5.15
N GLY A 110 -23.47 -10.10 4.84
CA GLY A 110 -24.38 -10.67 3.85
C GLY A 110 -23.74 -10.95 2.49
N PHE A 111 -22.63 -10.30 2.13
CA PHE A 111 -22.06 -10.38 0.78
C PHE A 111 -21.54 -11.78 0.45
N ASP A 112 -21.84 -12.24 -0.76
CA ASP A 112 -21.28 -13.45 -1.32
C ASP A 112 -19.91 -13.18 -1.95
N LEU A 113 -18.96 -14.09 -1.73
CA LEU A 113 -17.59 -14.03 -2.24
C LEU A 113 -17.27 -15.27 -3.09
N ALA A 114 -18.29 -15.80 -3.77
CA ALA A 114 -18.18 -16.92 -4.71
C ALA A 114 -17.16 -16.66 -5.83
#